data_AF-A0A345NNG1-F1
#
_entry.id   AF-A0A345NNG1-F1
#
_cell.length_a   1.000
_cell.length_b   1.000
_cell.length_c   1.000
_cell.angle_alpha   90.00
_cell.angle_beta   90.00
_cell.angle_gamma   90.00
#
_symmetry.space_group_name_H-M   'P 1'
#
loop_
_entity.id
_entity.type
_entity.pdbx_description
1 polymer ?
#
loop_
_entity_poly.entity_id
_entity_poly.type
_entity_poly.pdbx_seq_one_letter_code
_entity_poly.pdbx_strand_id
1 'polypeptide(L)'
;MTSTGGGAGAGPEQWRGPSEIGDEQTVGPPPPLPDPNVPGQGLPEIVPDAATPLPAYRGTPAPPPARREKSDPFFALIGDVTRTGRWPAARRTTALSAIGDVRLDLREVLQPGETLEIEAWSLIGNLAVVVPPGTEVSVEGGALMGGFKQTNDADPATPRTGARLILKAYLLIGDIKVREAGPDSGKPPRGWRWSARS
;
A
#
# COMPACT_ATOMS: atom_id res chain seq x y z
N MET A 1 64.41 38.65 -5.89
CA MET A 1 62.93 38.67 -5.90
C MET A 1 62.47 37.77 -4.76
N THR A 2 62.06 38.36 -3.65
CA THR A 2 61.53 37.68 -2.46
C THR A 2 60.01 37.71 -2.46
N SER A 3 59.38 36.60 -2.04
CA SER A 3 58.13 36.48 -1.23
C SER A 3 57.56 35.08 -1.53
N THR A 4 57.57 34.08 -0.63
CA THR A 4 56.72 33.92 0.58
C THR A 4 55.24 34.10 0.23
N GLY A 5 54.29 33.19 0.47
CA GLY A 5 54.22 31.96 1.24
C GLY A 5 52.78 31.85 1.80
N GLY A 6 52.17 30.66 1.78
CA GLY A 6 51.02 30.31 2.63
C GLY A 6 49.62 30.52 2.05
N GLY A 7 48.90 29.42 1.80
CA GLY A 7 47.45 29.38 1.62
C GLY A 7 46.90 28.08 2.20
N ALA A 8 46.31 28.16 3.38
CA ALA A 8 45.83 27.04 4.18
C ALA A 8 44.33 26.75 3.95
N GLY A 9 44.00 25.46 3.94
CA GLY A 9 42.76 24.85 4.48
C GLY A 9 41.40 25.44 4.10
N ALA A 10 40.72 24.79 3.15
CA ALA A 10 39.27 24.91 2.99
C ALA A 10 38.57 24.03 4.04
N GLY A 11 37.91 24.65 5.02
CA GLY A 11 36.93 24.01 5.91
C GLY A 11 35.52 24.03 5.31
N PRO A 12 34.58 23.19 5.79
CA PRO A 12 33.24 23.09 5.22
C PRO A 12 32.38 24.32 5.56
N GLU A 13 31.60 24.78 4.57
CA GLU A 13 30.74 25.96 4.62
C GLU A 13 29.73 25.88 5.77
N GLN A 14 29.87 26.78 6.75
CA GLN A 14 28.90 26.98 7.82
C GLN A 14 27.73 27.82 7.31
N TRP A 15 26.54 27.24 7.33
CA TRP A 15 25.27 27.90 7.13
C TRP A 15 25.10 29.12 8.07
N ARG A 16 24.94 30.33 7.51
CA ARG A 16 24.59 31.55 8.25
C ARG A 16 23.07 31.70 8.36
N GLY A 17 22.57 31.77 9.59
CA GLY A 17 21.15 32.00 9.90
C GLY A 17 20.69 33.46 9.66
N PRO A 18 19.37 33.71 9.72
CA PRO A 18 18.73 34.94 9.24
C PRO A 18 18.87 36.18 10.16
N SER A 19 19.95 36.30 10.93
CA SER A 19 20.05 37.31 12.00
C SER A 19 20.81 38.60 11.62
N GLU A 20 21.19 38.81 10.36
CA GLU A 20 21.87 40.04 9.90
C GLU A 20 20.88 41.00 9.19
N ILE A 21 19.75 41.31 9.82
CA ILE A 21 19.03 42.55 9.51
C ILE A 21 19.75 43.68 10.25
N GLY A 22 20.36 44.58 9.48
CA GLY A 22 21.13 45.70 10.00
C GLY A 22 20.32 46.56 10.98
N ASP A 23 21.02 46.97 12.03
CA ASP A 23 20.64 48.05 12.92
C ASP A 23 20.25 49.33 12.14
N GLU A 24 19.44 50.18 12.75
CA GLU A 24 18.95 51.49 12.26
C GLU A 24 17.53 51.52 11.62
N GLN A 25 16.53 51.00 12.32
CA GLN A 25 15.25 51.71 12.39
C GLN A 25 15.13 52.41 13.74
N THR A 26 15.37 53.72 13.75
CA THR A 26 15.07 54.62 14.86
C THR A 26 13.55 54.62 15.10
N VAL A 27 13.07 53.70 15.93
CA VAL A 27 11.68 53.67 16.38
C VAL A 27 11.50 54.84 17.35
N GLY A 28 10.83 55.91 16.90
CA GLY A 28 10.40 56.99 17.78
C GLY A 28 9.51 56.48 18.92
N PRO A 29 9.30 57.26 20.00
CA PRO A 29 8.47 56.81 21.12
C PRO A 29 7.08 56.38 20.60
N PRO A 30 6.54 55.24 21.08
CA PRO A 30 5.25 54.75 20.61
C PRO A 30 4.16 55.78 20.87
N PRO A 31 3.14 55.89 20.00
CA PRO A 31 2.00 56.76 20.25
C PRO A 31 1.30 56.36 21.56
N PRO A 32 0.72 57.32 22.31
CA PRO A 32 -0.01 57.00 23.52
C PRO A 32 -1.18 56.05 23.20
N LEU A 33 -1.42 55.10 24.10
CA LEU A 33 -2.56 54.18 23.98
C LEU A 33 -3.87 54.97 24.02
N PRO A 34 -4.86 54.64 23.19
CA PRO A 34 -6.17 55.29 23.23
C PRO A 34 -6.89 54.98 24.54
N ASP A 35 -7.44 56.01 25.19
CA ASP A 35 -8.19 55.88 26.43
C ASP A 35 -9.48 55.05 26.24
N PRO A 36 -9.81 54.11 27.15
CA PRO A 36 -10.92 53.18 26.98
C PRO A 36 -12.32 53.78 27.18
N ASN A 37 -12.48 55.10 27.30
CA ASN A 37 -13.76 55.68 27.74
C ASN A 37 -14.19 56.97 27.01
N VAL A 38 -14.21 56.91 25.68
CA VAL A 38 -14.88 57.93 24.84
C VAL A 38 -16.24 57.38 24.39
N PRO A 39 -17.37 57.95 24.85
CA PRO A 39 -18.69 57.52 24.39
C PRO A 39 -18.91 57.95 22.93
N GLY A 40 -19.07 56.98 22.02
CA GLY A 40 -19.47 57.24 20.63
C GLY A 40 -18.63 56.58 19.53
N GLN A 41 -17.58 55.83 19.85
CA GLN A 41 -16.88 55.00 18.86
C GLN A 41 -16.82 53.53 19.29
N GLY A 42 -17.96 52.84 19.16
CA GLY A 42 -17.94 51.39 19.00
C GLY A 42 -17.47 51.08 17.59
N LEU A 43 -16.50 50.17 17.45
CA LEU A 43 -16.25 49.47 16.19
C LEU A 43 -17.59 48.90 15.69
N PRO A 44 -17.91 48.96 14.39
CA PRO A 44 -19.10 48.26 13.90
C PRO A 44 -18.93 46.79 14.26
N GLU A 45 -19.80 46.29 15.13
CA GLU A 45 -19.89 44.87 15.40
C GLU A 45 -20.30 44.20 14.09
N ILE A 46 -19.33 43.56 13.44
CA ILE A 46 -19.57 42.77 12.23
C ILE A 46 -20.33 41.54 12.72
N VAL A 47 -21.66 41.64 12.75
CA VAL A 47 -22.53 40.48 12.85
C VAL A 47 -22.35 39.72 11.54
N PRO A 48 -21.78 38.50 11.52
CA PRO A 48 -21.77 37.70 10.30
C PRO A 48 -23.21 37.45 9.91
N ASP A 49 -23.60 37.99 8.76
CA ASP A 49 -24.88 37.72 8.12
C ASP A 49 -25.07 36.20 8.04
N ALA A 50 -26.30 35.76 8.30
CA ALA A 50 -26.65 34.37 8.50
C ALA A 50 -25.99 33.48 7.44
N ALA A 51 -25.17 32.54 7.89
CA ALA A 51 -24.42 31.64 7.02
C ALA A 51 -25.36 30.97 6.01
N THR A 52 -25.27 31.38 4.74
CA THR A 52 -25.85 30.64 3.63
C THR A 52 -25.34 29.20 3.73
N PRO A 53 -26.21 28.19 3.86
CA PRO A 53 -25.75 26.82 3.96
C PRO A 53 -24.99 26.50 2.67
N LEU A 54 -23.70 26.19 2.82
CA LEU A 54 -22.86 25.76 1.72
C LEU A 54 -23.53 24.54 1.06
N PRO A 55 -23.54 24.44 -0.28
CA PRO A 55 -24.10 23.28 -0.95
C PRO A 55 -23.40 22.03 -0.40
N ALA A 56 -24.20 21.04 0.00
CA ALA A 56 -23.68 19.78 0.51
C ALA A 56 -22.71 19.21 -0.52
N TYR A 57 -21.44 19.08 -0.15
CA TYR A 57 -20.43 18.42 -0.96
C TYR A 57 -20.89 16.98 -1.19
N ARG A 58 -21.50 16.72 -2.35
CA ARG A 58 -21.64 15.37 -2.89
C ARG A 58 -20.24 14.98 -3.36
N GLY A 59 -19.41 14.56 -2.42
CA GLY A 59 -18.14 13.97 -2.73
C GLY A 59 -18.38 12.79 -3.65
N THR A 60 -17.88 12.89 -4.89
CA THR A 60 -17.64 11.71 -5.70
C THR A 60 -16.79 10.78 -4.83
N PRO A 61 -17.16 9.50 -4.66
CA PRO A 61 -16.34 8.58 -3.91
C PRO A 61 -14.89 8.68 -4.39
N ALA A 62 -13.98 9.02 -3.49
CA ALA A 62 -12.57 9.04 -3.83
C ALA A 62 -12.22 7.65 -4.40
N PRO A 63 -11.46 7.57 -5.51
CA PRO A 63 -10.98 6.29 -5.99
C PRO A 63 -10.30 5.56 -4.82
N PRO A 64 -10.51 4.24 -4.66
CA PRO A 64 -9.81 3.49 -3.63
C PRO A 64 -8.31 3.76 -3.73
N PRO A 65 -7.59 3.87 -2.60
CA PRO A 65 -6.17 4.19 -2.63
C PRO A 65 -5.45 3.17 -3.53
N ALA A 66 -4.72 3.67 -4.53
CA ALA A 66 -4.00 2.82 -5.46
C ALA A 66 -3.07 1.89 -4.67
N ARG A 67 -3.19 0.58 -4.94
CA ARG A 67 -2.29 -0.43 -4.37
C ARG A 67 -0.84 -0.04 -4.59
N ARG A 68 0.01 -0.24 -3.56
CA ARG A 68 1.44 0.03 -3.63
C ARG A 68 2.04 -0.65 -4.86
N GLU A 69 2.83 0.13 -5.60
CA GLU A 69 3.51 -0.34 -6.81
C GLU A 69 4.78 -1.14 -6.47
N LYS A 70 5.41 -0.85 -5.32
CA LYS A 70 6.59 -1.59 -4.84
C LYS A 70 6.26 -3.05 -4.59
N SER A 71 7.07 -3.95 -5.14
CA SER A 71 6.96 -5.38 -4.90
C SER A 71 7.16 -5.76 -3.44
N ASP A 72 6.34 -6.66 -2.92
CA ASP A 72 6.49 -7.26 -1.58
C ASP A 72 6.97 -8.71 -1.73
N PRO A 73 8.29 -8.98 -1.59
CA PRO A 73 8.82 -10.34 -1.68
C PRO A 73 8.75 -11.06 -0.32
N PHE A 74 8.38 -12.33 -0.35
CA PHE A 74 8.46 -13.24 0.79
C PHE A 74 9.22 -14.49 0.37
N PHE A 75 10.09 -14.99 1.24
CA PHE A 75 10.83 -16.21 0.96
C PHE A 75 10.90 -17.13 2.17
N ALA A 76 10.94 -18.43 1.91
CA ALA A 76 11.26 -19.47 2.88
C ALA A 76 12.28 -20.44 2.26
N LEU A 77 13.34 -20.77 2.99
CA LEU A 77 14.29 -21.79 2.53
C LEU A 77 13.78 -23.19 2.88
N ILE A 78 13.33 -23.38 4.12
CA ILE A 78 12.73 -24.61 4.61
C ILE A 78 11.50 -24.22 5.42
N GLY A 79 10.32 -24.67 5.01
CA GLY A 79 9.04 -24.36 5.65
C GLY A 79 8.01 -23.77 4.69
N ASP A 80 6.87 -23.36 5.23
CA ASP A 80 5.73 -22.90 4.45
C ASP A 80 5.65 -21.37 4.39
N VAL A 81 5.33 -20.82 3.22
CA VAL A 81 4.94 -19.40 3.06
C VAL A 81 3.43 -19.33 3.05
N THR A 82 2.82 -18.91 4.16
CA THR A 82 1.36 -18.74 4.25
C THR A 82 0.98 -17.27 4.42
N ARG A 83 0.04 -16.80 3.60
CA ARG A 83 -0.56 -15.46 3.68
C ARG A 83 -2.07 -15.57 3.59
N THR A 84 -2.76 -15.11 4.62
CA THR A 84 -4.21 -15.22 4.75
C THR A 84 -4.83 -13.94 5.30
N GLY A 85 -6.12 -13.77 5.05
CA GLY A 85 -6.88 -12.61 5.50
C GLY A 85 -6.52 -11.33 4.75
N ARG A 86 -6.83 -10.18 5.34
CA ARG A 86 -6.50 -8.87 4.79
C ARG A 86 -5.01 -8.54 5.01
N TRP A 87 -4.21 -8.72 3.97
CA TRP A 87 -2.81 -8.29 3.93
C TRP A 87 -2.59 -7.28 2.79
N PRO A 88 -1.67 -6.31 2.95
CA PRO A 88 -1.47 -5.24 1.98
C PRO A 88 -0.61 -5.71 0.81
N ALA A 89 -1.07 -6.72 0.05
CA ALA A 89 -0.31 -7.21 -1.10
C ALA A 89 -0.05 -6.06 -2.10
N ALA A 90 1.16 -6.00 -2.64
CA ALA A 90 1.49 -5.05 -3.70
C ALA A 90 0.91 -5.48 -5.04
N ARG A 91 0.86 -4.58 -6.03
CA ARG A 91 0.41 -4.92 -7.40
C ARG A 91 1.21 -6.08 -7.99
N ARG A 92 2.47 -6.18 -7.60
CA ARG A 92 3.39 -7.28 -7.89
C ARG A 92 3.82 -7.90 -6.57
N THR A 93 3.54 -9.18 -6.38
CA THR A 93 3.93 -9.90 -5.17
C THR A 93 4.78 -11.10 -5.55
N THR A 94 5.91 -11.30 -4.88
CA THR A 94 6.81 -12.43 -5.19
C THR A 94 6.89 -13.36 -3.99
N ALA A 95 6.68 -14.66 -4.20
CA ALA A 95 6.77 -15.69 -3.16
C ALA A 95 7.76 -16.77 -3.59
N LEU A 96 8.81 -17.00 -2.80
CA LEU A 96 9.81 -18.02 -3.07
C LEU A 96 9.85 -19.06 -1.95
N SER A 97 9.83 -20.34 -2.29
CA SER A 97 10.09 -21.42 -1.33
C SER A 97 11.11 -22.40 -1.92
N ALA A 98 12.13 -22.81 -1.17
CA ALA A 98 12.97 -23.91 -1.66
C ALA A 98 12.36 -25.27 -1.29
N ILE A 99 11.92 -25.44 -0.04
CA ILE A 99 11.30 -26.67 0.45
C ILE A 99 10.10 -26.33 1.33
N GLY A 100 8.90 -26.61 0.84
CA GLY A 100 7.63 -26.43 1.55
C GLY A 100 6.53 -25.86 0.66
N ASP A 101 5.37 -25.58 1.28
CA ASP A 101 4.19 -25.12 0.55
C ASP A 101 4.06 -23.59 0.54
N VAL A 102 3.58 -23.04 -0.57
CA VAL A 102 3.20 -21.63 -0.70
C VAL A 102 1.67 -21.54 -0.74
N ARG A 103 1.07 -20.87 0.25
CA ARG A 103 -0.39 -20.74 0.40
C ARG A 103 -0.78 -19.27 0.44
N LEU A 104 -1.57 -18.83 -0.54
CA LEU A 104 -1.99 -17.43 -0.68
C LEU A 104 -3.51 -17.34 -0.74
N ASP A 105 -4.10 -16.64 0.23
CA ASP A 105 -5.51 -16.25 0.18
C ASP A 105 -5.62 -14.82 -0.34
N LEU A 106 -6.31 -14.67 -1.47
CA LEU A 106 -6.52 -13.40 -2.13
C LEU A 106 -7.95 -12.88 -1.98
N ARG A 107 -8.83 -13.60 -1.27
CA ARG A 107 -10.25 -13.24 -1.14
C ARG A 107 -10.46 -11.91 -0.43
N GLU A 108 -9.67 -11.63 0.59
CA GLU A 108 -9.71 -10.36 1.34
C GLU A 108 -8.75 -9.30 0.77
N VAL A 109 -8.04 -9.63 -0.30
CA VAL A 109 -6.97 -8.81 -0.87
C VAL A 109 -7.36 -8.24 -2.20
N LEU A 110 -7.92 -9.05 -3.08
CA LEU A 110 -8.25 -8.69 -4.45
C LEU A 110 -9.62 -7.99 -4.48
N GLN A 111 -9.63 -6.74 -4.94
CA GLN A 111 -10.86 -5.96 -5.04
C GLN A 111 -11.49 -6.05 -6.45
N PRO A 112 -12.81 -5.85 -6.59
CA PRO A 112 -13.46 -5.79 -7.90
C PRO A 112 -12.80 -4.76 -8.83
N GLY A 113 -12.54 -5.14 -10.07
CA GLY A 113 -11.90 -4.28 -11.07
C GLY A 113 -10.37 -4.13 -10.95
N GLU A 114 -9.73 -4.76 -9.97
CA GLU A 114 -8.27 -4.71 -9.83
C GLU A 114 -7.55 -5.84 -10.58
N THR A 115 -6.31 -5.57 -10.99
CA THR A 115 -5.39 -6.60 -11.49
C THR A 115 -4.25 -6.80 -10.51
N LEU A 116 -3.97 -8.05 -10.15
CA LEU A 116 -2.88 -8.47 -9.26
C LEU A 116 -1.95 -9.44 -9.99
N GLU A 117 -0.64 -9.18 -9.92
CA GLU A 117 0.40 -10.04 -10.46
C GLU A 117 1.13 -10.73 -9.31
N ILE A 118 1.18 -12.07 -9.35
CA ILE A 118 1.87 -12.88 -8.35
C ILE A 118 2.89 -13.75 -9.05
N GLU A 119 4.13 -13.68 -8.60
CA GLU A 119 5.22 -14.54 -9.06
C GLU A 119 5.61 -15.51 -7.94
N ALA A 120 5.43 -16.81 -8.19
CA ALA A 120 5.64 -17.86 -7.22
C ALA A 120 6.67 -18.87 -7.74
N TRP A 121 7.73 -19.09 -6.97
CA TRP A 121 8.77 -20.08 -7.26
C TRP A 121 8.82 -21.10 -6.13
N SER A 122 8.75 -22.39 -6.47
CA SER A 122 9.04 -23.46 -5.49
C SER A 122 9.92 -24.56 -6.06
N LEU A 123 10.95 -24.98 -5.33
CA LEU A 123 11.74 -26.15 -5.71
C LEU A 123 10.98 -27.43 -5.35
N ILE A 124 10.59 -27.60 -4.09
CA ILE A 124 9.90 -28.81 -3.64
C ILE A 124 8.70 -28.40 -2.77
N GLY A 125 7.49 -28.72 -3.23
CA GLY A 125 6.25 -28.48 -2.49
C GLY A 125 5.11 -28.03 -3.38
N ASN A 126 4.02 -27.57 -2.77
CA ASN A 126 2.81 -27.19 -3.49
C ASN A 126 2.57 -25.69 -3.45
N LEU A 127 2.05 -25.15 -4.55
CA LEU A 127 1.52 -23.79 -4.61
C LEU A 127 0.01 -23.87 -4.59
N ALA A 128 -0.62 -23.15 -3.66
CA ALA A 128 -2.05 -23.17 -3.51
C ALA A 128 -2.60 -21.75 -3.30
N VAL A 129 -3.43 -21.30 -4.25
CA VAL A 129 -3.95 -19.93 -4.33
C VAL A 129 -5.47 -19.95 -4.30
N VAL A 130 -6.06 -19.13 -3.43
CA VAL A 130 -7.52 -18.94 -3.34
C VAL A 130 -7.88 -17.53 -3.82
N VAL A 131 -8.81 -17.43 -4.76
CA VAL A 131 -9.29 -16.17 -5.33
C VAL A 131 -10.77 -15.96 -4.99
N PRO A 132 -11.22 -14.69 -4.91
CA PRO A 132 -12.63 -14.40 -4.77
C PRO A 132 -13.41 -14.82 -6.03
N PRO A 133 -14.72 -15.06 -5.91
CA PRO A 133 -15.54 -15.48 -7.03
C PRO A 133 -15.70 -14.36 -8.07
N GLY A 134 -15.87 -14.74 -9.33
CA GLY A 134 -15.92 -13.84 -10.48
C GLY A 134 -14.57 -13.28 -10.92
N THR A 135 -13.45 -13.83 -10.43
CA THR A 135 -12.08 -13.39 -10.77
C THR A 135 -11.59 -14.06 -12.05
N GLU A 136 -11.06 -13.26 -12.98
CA GLU A 136 -10.34 -13.79 -14.14
C GLU A 136 -8.93 -14.24 -13.74
N VAL A 137 -8.67 -15.55 -13.77
CA VAL A 137 -7.36 -16.10 -13.41
C VAL A 137 -6.61 -16.52 -14.67
N SER A 138 -5.44 -15.92 -14.88
CA SER A 138 -4.46 -16.30 -15.88
C SER A 138 -3.25 -16.90 -15.18
N VAL A 139 -2.94 -18.16 -15.48
CA VAL A 139 -1.77 -18.85 -14.92
C VAL A 139 -0.73 -19.01 -16.02
N GLU A 140 0.47 -18.54 -15.73
CA GLU A 140 1.66 -18.67 -16.57
C GLU A 140 2.66 -19.57 -15.85
N GLY A 141 3.25 -20.54 -16.55
CA GLY A 141 4.21 -21.48 -15.98
C GLY A 141 3.60 -22.84 -15.63
N GLY A 142 4.30 -23.60 -14.80
CA GLY A 142 3.98 -25.00 -14.53
C GLY A 142 4.96 -25.67 -13.57
N ALA A 143 4.73 -26.96 -13.33
CA ALA A 143 5.63 -27.82 -12.58
C ALA A 143 6.45 -28.70 -13.53
N LEU A 144 7.75 -28.85 -13.29
CA LEU A 144 8.57 -29.79 -14.07
C LEU A 144 8.18 -31.25 -13.75
N MET A 145 7.91 -31.54 -12.48
CA MET A 145 7.44 -32.84 -12.02
C MET A 145 6.24 -32.66 -11.08
N GLY A 146 5.05 -33.05 -11.52
CA GLY A 146 3.80 -32.90 -10.77
C GLY A 146 2.63 -32.50 -11.68
N GLY A 147 1.59 -31.88 -11.12
CA GLY A 147 0.39 -31.51 -11.88
C GLY A 147 -0.13 -30.10 -11.60
N PHE A 148 -0.86 -29.55 -12.58
CA PHE A 148 -1.64 -28.33 -12.42
C PHE A 148 -3.12 -28.67 -12.27
N LYS A 149 -3.78 -28.07 -11.28
CA LYS A 149 -5.23 -28.21 -11.05
C LYS A 149 -5.85 -26.83 -10.81
N GLN A 150 -6.79 -26.46 -11.66
CA GLN A 150 -7.69 -25.33 -11.44
C GLN A 150 -9.06 -25.86 -11.04
N THR A 151 -9.61 -25.36 -9.95
CA THR A 151 -10.94 -25.73 -9.46
C THR A 151 -11.78 -24.48 -9.30
N ASN A 152 -12.94 -24.47 -9.93
CA ASN A 152 -13.94 -23.44 -9.73
C ASN A 152 -15.00 -23.98 -8.77
N ASP A 153 -14.98 -23.54 -7.51
CA ASP A 153 -15.99 -23.88 -6.52
C ASP A 153 -17.02 -22.75 -6.33
N ALA A 154 -16.95 -21.68 -7.14
CA ALA A 154 -17.93 -20.61 -7.12
C ALA A 154 -19.21 -21.03 -7.86
N ASP A 155 -20.32 -20.40 -7.49
CA ASP A 155 -21.58 -20.58 -8.22
C ASP A 155 -21.36 -20.14 -9.68
N PRO A 156 -21.66 -20.98 -10.69
CA PRO A 156 -21.55 -20.61 -12.11
C PRO A 156 -22.39 -19.38 -12.48
N ALA A 157 -23.37 -18.99 -11.66
CA ALA A 157 -24.15 -17.76 -11.81
C ALA A 157 -23.43 -16.50 -11.25
N THR A 158 -22.25 -16.63 -10.64
CA THR A 158 -21.52 -15.50 -10.05
C THR A 158 -21.09 -14.50 -11.15
N PRO A 159 -21.53 -13.23 -11.08
CA PRO A 159 -21.09 -12.22 -12.04
C PRO A 159 -19.59 -12.01 -11.98
N ARG A 160 -18.94 -11.77 -13.13
CA ARG A 160 -17.54 -11.33 -13.13
C ARG A 160 -17.43 -10.00 -12.38
N THR A 161 -16.50 -9.97 -11.43
CA THR A 161 -16.23 -8.77 -10.62
C THR A 161 -15.27 -7.81 -11.34
N GLY A 162 -14.71 -8.22 -12.49
CA GLY A 162 -13.65 -7.49 -13.19
C GLY A 162 -12.29 -7.60 -12.51
N ALA A 163 -12.19 -8.35 -11.40
CA ALA A 163 -10.93 -8.66 -10.77
C ALA A 163 -10.12 -9.63 -11.65
N ARG A 164 -8.82 -9.41 -11.75
CA ARG A 164 -7.91 -10.25 -12.55
C ARG A 164 -6.68 -10.65 -11.75
N LEU A 165 -6.34 -11.93 -11.79
CA LEU A 165 -5.11 -12.49 -11.24
C LEU A 165 -4.22 -12.98 -12.38
N ILE A 166 -2.99 -12.49 -12.43
CA ILE A 166 -1.92 -13.03 -13.27
C ILE A 166 -0.95 -13.77 -12.35
N LEU A 167 -0.98 -15.10 -12.40
CA LEU A 167 -0.16 -15.97 -11.56
C LEU A 167 0.97 -16.58 -12.39
N LYS A 168 2.19 -16.12 -12.18
CA LYS A 168 3.42 -16.72 -12.73
C LYS A 168 3.94 -17.74 -11.73
N ALA A 169 3.74 -19.02 -12.00
CA ALA A 169 4.07 -20.11 -11.08
C ALA A 169 5.07 -21.08 -11.69
N TYR A 170 6.21 -21.26 -11.02
CA TYR A 170 7.27 -22.17 -11.45
C TYR A 170 7.60 -23.13 -10.32
N LEU A 171 7.29 -24.40 -10.52
CA LEU A 171 7.58 -25.47 -9.57
C LEU A 171 8.57 -26.46 -10.18
N LEU A 172 9.55 -26.92 -9.41
CA LEU A 172 10.38 -28.04 -9.84
C LEU A 172 9.67 -29.37 -9.53
N ILE A 173 9.23 -29.58 -8.28
CA ILE A 173 8.50 -30.78 -7.84
C ILE A 173 7.27 -30.38 -7.01
N GLY A 174 6.08 -30.78 -7.46
CA GLY A 174 4.81 -30.67 -6.72
C GLY A 174 3.64 -30.15 -7.56
N ASP A 175 2.55 -29.75 -6.89
CA ASP A 175 1.32 -29.33 -7.57
C ASP A 175 1.03 -27.83 -7.47
N ILE A 176 0.45 -27.26 -8.53
CA ILE A 176 -0.17 -25.93 -8.52
C ILE A 176 -1.68 -26.09 -8.42
N LYS A 177 -2.29 -25.45 -7.41
CA LYS A 177 -3.74 -25.49 -7.15
C LYS A 177 -4.30 -24.08 -7.09
N VAL A 178 -5.19 -23.75 -8.03
CA VAL A 178 -5.90 -22.47 -8.03
C VAL A 178 -7.37 -22.74 -7.76
N ARG A 179 -7.94 -22.07 -6.76
CA ARG A 179 -9.32 -22.25 -6.35
C ARG A 179 -10.08 -20.95 -6.30
N GLU A 180 -11.23 -20.93 -6.94
CA GLU A 180 -12.20 -19.84 -6.81
C GLU A 180 -13.20 -20.19 -5.71
N ALA A 181 -13.29 -19.35 -4.67
CA ALA A 181 -14.14 -19.64 -3.51
C ALA A 181 -14.72 -18.35 -2.89
N GLY A 182 -16.01 -18.39 -2.53
CA GLY A 182 -16.74 -17.25 -1.96
C GLY A 182 -16.25 -16.79 -0.58
N PRO A 183 -16.62 -15.59 -0.12
CA PRO A 183 -16.22 -15.05 1.19
C PRO A 183 -16.69 -15.93 2.36
N ASP A 184 -17.88 -16.55 2.26
CA ASP A 184 -18.43 -17.44 3.29
C ASP A 184 -17.85 -18.86 3.28
N SER A 185 -16.92 -19.15 2.37
CA SER A 185 -16.12 -20.38 2.43
C SER A 185 -15.05 -20.24 3.53
N GLY A 186 -15.48 -20.08 4.78
CA GLY A 186 -14.60 -20.12 5.96
C GLY A 186 -13.92 -21.47 6.17
N LYS A 187 -14.25 -22.48 5.35
CA LYS A 187 -13.54 -23.74 5.28
C LYS A 187 -12.42 -23.66 4.25
N PRO A 188 -11.19 -24.03 4.63
CA PRO A 188 -10.10 -24.12 3.70
C PRO A 188 -10.43 -25.23 2.67
N PRO A 189 -9.75 -25.21 1.51
CA PRO A 189 -9.83 -26.27 0.52
C PRO A 189 -9.88 -27.67 1.14
N ARG A 190 -10.75 -28.59 0.69
CA ARG A 190 -10.68 -30.00 1.12
C ARG A 190 -9.24 -30.53 0.91
N GLY A 191 -8.58 -30.92 1.99
CA GLY A 191 -7.17 -31.36 2.00
C GLY A 191 -6.18 -30.34 2.57
N TRP A 192 -6.57 -29.08 2.74
CA TRP A 192 -5.83 -28.13 3.58
C TRP A 192 -6.24 -28.36 5.04
N ARG A 193 -5.33 -28.95 5.83
CA ARG A 193 -5.45 -28.85 7.28
C ARG A 193 -4.74 -27.55 7.66
N TRP A 194 -5.45 -26.60 8.27
CA TRP A 194 -4.81 -25.47 8.93
C TRP A 194 -3.79 -26.04 9.91
N SER A 195 -2.50 -25.94 9.61
CA SER A 195 -1.48 -26.03 10.65
C SER A 195 -1.47 -24.69 11.39
N ALA A 196 -2.60 -24.32 11.99
CA ALA A 196 -2.58 -23.45 13.14
C ALA A 196 -2.12 -24.34 14.29
N ARG A 197 -0.84 -24.27 14.64
CA ARG A 197 -0.39 -24.67 15.98
C ARG A 197 0.65 -23.70 16.51
N SER A 198 0.27 -23.18 17.69
CA SER A 198 1.09 -22.57 18.74
C SER A 198 1.67 -21.21 18.41
#